data_AF-A0A518D2C8-F1
#
_entry.id   AF-A0A518D2C8-F1
#
_cell.length_a   1.000
_cell.length_b   1.000
_cell.length_c   1.000
_cell.angle_alpha   90.00
_cell.angle_beta   90.00
_cell.angle_gamma   90.00
#
_symmetry.space_group_name_H-M   'P 1'
#
loop_
_entity.id
_entity.type
_entity.pdbx_description
1 polymer ?
#
loop_
_entity_poly.entity_id
_entity_poly.type
_entity_poly.pdbx_seq_one_letter_code
_entity_poly.pdbx_strand_id
1 'polypeptide(L)'
;MRVRATVVLVPLCGVVLVTLGWLGGAGSERTARGGSSLVGPIAGVAASVQWVRAHHELRNGRDARGFALAETALALDPGATNGWSLLVDHQLRALGSHLREPDPDRRRAWIESALSTAERGLVAARDPARLAVDTAVGLWILAEADDVPTWPGGRAGLVAEARAWFERARDLGSPAAADFLRLVDEEAVSGAADGVEPHPGPGG
;
A
#
# COMPACT_ATOMS: atom_id res chain seq x y z
N MET A 1 18.86 52.15 -22.05
CA MET A 1 18.39 51.11 -23.00
C MET A 1 17.38 50.23 -22.28
N ARG A 2 16.14 50.21 -22.75
CA ARG A 2 14.99 49.50 -22.15
C ARG A 2 14.68 48.30 -23.03
N VAL A 3 14.61 47.10 -22.47
CA VAL A 3 13.96 45.95 -23.13
C VAL A 3 12.80 45.53 -22.24
N ARG A 4 11.58 45.87 -22.69
CA ARG A 4 10.32 45.40 -22.12
C ARG A 4 10.04 44.02 -22.74
N ALA A 5 9.98 42.97 -21.93
CA ALA A 5 9.45 41.68 -22.34
C ALA A 5 8.02 41.55 -21.80
N THR A 6 7.06 41.83 -22.67
CA THR A 6 5.64 41.54 -22.49
C THR A 6 5.44 40.10 -22.95
N VAL A 7 5.07 39.18 -22.05
CA VAL A 7 4.61 37.84 -22.44
C VAL A 7 3.18 37.65 -21.94
N VAL A 8 2.35 37.30 -22.91
CA VAL A 8 0.89 37.30 -22.91
C VAL A 8 0.34 36.14 -22.10
N LEU A 9 -0.66 36.45 -21.29
CA LEU A 9 -1.48 35.53 -20.50
C LEU A 9 -2.48 34.84 -21.45
N VAL A 10 -2.37 33.52 -21.62
CA VAL A 10 -3.32 32.71 -22.41
C VAL A 10 -4.20 31.92 -21.44
N PRO A 11 -5.51 32.17 -21.37
CA PRO A 11 -6.45 31.28 -20.71
C PRO A 11 -6.99 30.28 -21.75
N LEU A 12 -6.94 28.98 -21.46
CA LEU A 12 -7.71 28.00 -22.22
C LEU A 12 -8.33 26.98 -21.28
N CYS A 13 -9.63 27.17 -21.08
CA CYS A 13 -10.58 26.19 -20.61
C CYS A 13 -10.58 24.93 -21.49
N GLY A 14 -10.88 23.79 -20.87
CA GLY A 14 -11.90 22.90 -21.45
C GLY A 14 -11.47 21.47 -21.82
N VAL A 15 -11.97 20.55 -20.98
CA VAL A 15 -12.57 19.25 -21.35
C VAL A 15 -11.65 18.02 -21.48
N VAL A 16 -11.88 17.16 -20.48
CA VAL A 16 -11.76 15.70 -20.37
C VAL A 16 -11.85 14.90 -21.68
N LEU A 17 -10.92 13.95 -21.84
CA LEU A 17 -11.17 12.69 -22.54
C LEU A 17 -10.78 11.51 -21.65
N VAL A 18 -11.81 10.79 -21.20
CA VAL A 18 -11.78 9.42 -20.70
C VAL A 18 -11.57 8.50 -21.90
N THR A 19 -10.64 7.54 -21.81
CA THR A 19 -10.83 6.13 -22.21
C THR A 19 -9.55 5.31 -22.03
N LEU A 20 -9.65 4.27 -21.20
CA LEU A 20 -9.08 2.92 -21.33
C LEU A 20 -9.56 2.19 -20.06
N GLY A 21 -10.68 1.45 -20.05
CA GLY A 21 -11.14 0.53 -21.07
C GLY A 21 -10.52 -0.86 -20.88
N TRP A 22 -10.54 -1.40 -19.66
CA TRP A 22 -10.35 -2.83 -19.42
C TRP A 22 -11.71 -3.52 -19.56
N LEU A 23 -11.89 -4.22 -20.68
CA LEU A 23 -13.04 -5.07 -20.96
C LEU A 23 -12.92 -6.40 -20.20
N GLY A 24 -14.05 -6.84 -19.63
CA GLY A 24 -14.43 -8.25 -19.66
C GLY A 24 -14.87 -8.87 -18.33
N GLY A 25 -16.18 -8.87 -18.05
CA GLY A 25 -16.77 -9.75 -17.04
C GLY A 25 -18.11 -9.26 -16.46
N ALA A 26 -19.21 -9.49 -17.18
CA ALA A 26 -20.57 -9.15 -16.77
C ALA A 26 -21.12 -10.09 -15.68
N GLY A 27 -21.99 -9.58 -14.80
CA GLY A 27 -22.97 -10.43 -14.11
C GLY A 27 -23.49 -9.99 -12.73
N SER A 28 -24.70 -9.43 -12.73
CA SER A 28 -25.72 -9.41 -11.65
C SER A 28 -25.59 -8.42 -10.48
N GLU A 29 -26.47 -7.42 -10.58
CA GLU A 29 -27.25 -6.75 -9.54
C GLU A 29 -27.15 -7.33 -8.12
N ARG A 30 -26.70 -6.49 -7.18
CA ARG A 30 -27.05 -6.63 -5.76
C ARG A 30 -27.44 -5.28 -5.19
N THR A 31 -28.76 -5.09 -5.17
CA THR A 31 -29.59 -4.36 -4.21
C THR A 31 -28.88 -3.43 -3.22
N ALA A 32 -29.25 -2.15 -3.36
CA ALA A 32 -28.93 -1.06 -2.47
C ALA A 32 -29.18 -1.35 -0.97
N ARG A 33 -28.14 -1.16 -0.17
CA ARG A 33 -28.21 -0.52 1.16
C ARG A 33 -27.24 0.66 1.04
N GLY A 34 -27.69 1.92 0.98
CA GLY A 34 -28.46 2.58 2.02
C GLY A 34 -27.50 3.47 2.81
N GLY A 35 -27.05 4.56 2.17
CA GLY A 35 -26.05 5.48 2.71
C GLY A 35 -25.47 6.42 1.63
N SER A 36 -26.31 6.93 0.73
CA SER A 36 -25.91 7.97 -0.22
C SER A 36 -25.64 9.26 0.54
N SER A 37 -24.37 9.48 0.90
CA SER A 37 -23.87 10.79 1.36
C SER A 37 -24.23 11.83 0.30
N LEU A 38 -24.87 12.93 0.74
CA LEU A 38 -25.37 14.05 -0.06
C LEU A 38 -24.29 14.85 -0.82
N VAL A 39 -23.05 14.34 -0.88
CA VAL A 39 -21.91 14.95 -1.60
C VAL A 39 -21.40 14.03 -2.74
N GLY A 40 -22.27 13.12 -3.22
CA GLY A 40 -22.02 12.06 -4.20
C GLY A 40 -20.81 12.20 -5.15
N PRO A 41 -20.81 13.04 -6.20
CA PRO A 41 -19.73 13.07 -7.21
C PRO A 41 -18.55 13.98 -6.84
N ILE A 42 -18.79 15.03 -6.05
CA ILE A 42 -17.81 16.07 -5.75
C ILE A 42 -16.82 15.58 -4.68
N ALA A 43 -17.28 14.75 -3.74
CA ALA A 43 -16.42 14.16 -2.71
C ALA A 43 -15.25 13.38 -3.33
N GLY A 44 -15.52 12.58 -4.38
CA GLY A 44 -14.48 11.85 -5.11
C GLY A 44 -13.46 12.76 -5.80
N VAL A 45 -13.91 13.87 -6.40
CA VAL A 45 -13.02 14.86 -7.01
C VAL A 45 -12.18 15.59 -5.96
N ALA A 46 -12.80 16.02 -4.86
CA ALA A 46 -12.10 16.68 -3.77
C ALA A 46 -11.06 15.74 -3.12
N ALA A 47 -11.42 14.47 -2.90
CA ALA A 47 -10.50 13.44 -2.42
C ALA A 47 -9.32 13.24 -3.40
N SER A 48 -9.59 13.20 -4.71
CA SER A 48 -8.54 13.08 -5.74
C SER A 48 -7.55 14.24 -5.71
N VAL A 49 -8.03 15.48 -5.53
CA VAL A 49 -7.16 16.66 -5.38
C VAL A 49 -6.27 16.52 -4.14
N GLN A 50 -6.82 16.05 -3.02
CA GLN A 50 -6.03 15.82 -1.81
C GLN A 50 -5.01 14.70 -2.00
N TRP A 51 -5.34 13.63 -2.73
CA TRP A 51 -4.38 12.57 -3.05
C TRP A 51 -3.21 13.07 -3.90
N VAL A 52 -3.46 13.92 -4.91
CA VAL A 52 -2.37 14.54 -5.69
C VAL A 52 -1.45 15.35 -4.80
N ARG A 53 -2.01 16.15 -3.88
CA ARG A 53 -1.23 16.95 -2.93
C ARG A 53 -0.47 16.06 -1.95
N ALA A 54 -1.12 15.05 -1.38
CA ALA A 54 -0.50 14.10 -0.47
C ALA A 54 0.70 13.42 -1.15
N HIS A 55 0.51 12.87 -2.35
CA HIS A 55 1.57 12.22 -3.10
C HIS A 55 2.74 13.17 -3.39
N HIS A 56 2.45 14.42 -3.76
CA HIS A 56 3.49 15.43 -3.94
C HIS A 56 4.29 15.68 -2.66
N GLU A 57 3.63 15.82 -1.51
CA GLU A 57 4.30 16.06 -0.23
C GLU A 57 5.12 14.85 0.24
N LEU A 58 4.57 13.64 0.15
CA LEU A 58 5.25 12.39 0.51
C LEU A 58 6.51 12.16 -0.34
N ARG A 59 6.44 12.39 -1.66
CA ARG A 59 7.61 12.28 -2.56
C ARG A 59 8.71 13.28 -2.22
N ASN A 60 8.37 14.44 -1.68
CA ASN A 60 9.32 15.47 -1.29
C ASN A 60 9.80 15.36 0.17
N GLY A 61 9.51 14.25 0.87
CA GLY A 61 9.97 14.06 2.26
C GLY A 61 9.19 14.84 3.31
N ARG A 62 8.09 15.50 2.92
CA ARG A 62 7.24 16.27 3.84
C ARG A 62 6.16 15.35 4.44
N ASP A 63 6.61 14.28 5.07
CA ASP A 63 5.77 13.13 5.41
C ASP A 63 4.56 13.51 6.29
N ALA A 64 4.76 14.31 7.35
CA ALA A 64 3.68 14.76 8.23
C ALA A 64 2.56 15.51 7.46
N ARG A 65 2.94 16.37 6.51
CA ARG A 65 1.97 17.11 5.68
C ARG A 65 1.32 16.18 4.66
N GLY A 66 2.08 15.25 4.08
CA GLY A 66 1.58 14.21 3.20
C GLY A 66 0.50 13.35 3.85
N PHE A 67 0.75 12.84 5.07
CA PHE A 67 -0.23 12.07 5.84
C PHE A 67 -1.47 12.88 6.20
N ALA A 68 -1.33 14.14 6.63
CA ALA A 68 -2.50 14.98 6.94
C ALA A 68 -3.42 15.19 5.72
N LEU A 69 -2.83 15.36 4.53
CA LEU A 69 -3.58 15.47 3.27
C LEU A 69 -4.24 14.15 2.88
N ALA A 70 -3.54 13.03 3.06
CA ALA A 70 -4.08 11.71 2.80
C ALA A 70 -5.25 11.35 3.74
N GLU A 71 -5.14 11.62 5.03
CA GLU A 71 -6.23 11.45 6.00
C GLU A 71 -7.43 12.35 5.63
N THR A 72 -7.18 13.58 5.15
CA THR A 72 -8.25 14.44 4.61
C THR A 72 -8.91 13.80 3.38
N ALA A 73 -8.12 13.21 2.48
CA ALA A 73 -8.65 12.52 1.31
C ALA A 73 -9.51 11.30 1.70
N LEU A 74 -9.08 10.52 2.68
CA LEU A 74 -9.81 9.37 3.22
C LEU A 74 -11.06 9.79 4.00
N ALA A 75 -11.05 10.93 4.69
CA ALA A 75 -12.25 11.47 5.31
C ALA A 75 -13.32 11.86 4.26
N LEU A 76 -12.90 12.30 3.07
CA LEU A 76 -13.78 12.62 1.95
C LEU A 76 -14.28 11.38 1.20
N ASP A 77 -13.42 10.38 1.02
CA ASP A 77 -13.76 9.09 0.40
C ASP A 77 -13.14 7.91 1.16
N PRO A 78 -13.79 7.44 2.24
CA PRO A 78 -13.27 6.32 3.05
C PRO A 78 -13.17 5.01 2.28
N GLY A 79 -13.94 4.88 1.19
CA GLY A 79 -13.97 3.69 0.34
C GLY A 79 -12.81 3.60 -0.64
N ALA A 80 -11.92 4.58 -0.71
CA ALA A 80 -10.83 4.64 -1.67
C ALA A 80 -9.73 3.60 -1.38
N THR A 81 -9.90 2.34 -1.83
CA THR A 81 -8.91 1.26 -1.66
C THR A 81 -7.50 1.69 -2.07
N ASN A 82 -7.34 2.31 -3.25
CA ASN A 82 -6.02 2.78 -3.71
C ASN A 82 -5.39 3.81 -2.76
N GLY A 83 -6.21 4.62 -2.08
CA GLY A 83 -5.74 5.60 -1.10
C GLY A 83 -5.17 4.93 0.15
N TRP A 84 -5.88 3.93 0.67
CA TRP A 84 -5.37 3.08 1.76
C TRP A 84 -4.10 2.35 1.36
N SER A 85 -4.08 1.69 0.19
CA SER A 85 -2.90 0.98 -0.31
C SER A 85 -1.70 1.91 -0.44
N LEU A 86 -1.88 3.16 -0.92
CA LEU A 86 -0.78 4.12 -1.04
C LEU A 86 -0.18 4.49 0.33
N LEU A 87 -1.01 4.69 1.36
CA LEU A 87 -0.49 4.99 2.70
C LEU A 87 0.29 3.81 3.27
N VAL A 88 -0.28 2.61 3.21
CA VAL A 88 0.37 1.38 3.66
C VAL A 88 1.70 1.17 2.91
N ASP A 89 1.69 1.34 1.59
CA ASP A 89 2.87 1.22 0.74
C ASP A 89 3.98 2.21 1.13
N HIS A 90 3.63 3.49 1.32
CA HIS A 90 4.59 4.51 1.72
C HIS A 90 5.18 4.21 3.10
N GLN A 91 4.35 3.78 4.06
CA GLN A 91 4.81 3.42 5.40
C GLN A 91 5.72 2.19 5.38
N LEU A 92 5.35 1.11 4.67
CA LEU A 92 6.14 -0.11 4.59
C LEU A 92 7.44 0.10 3.79
N ARG A 93 7.35 0.59 2.56
CA ARG A 93 8.48 0.56 1.61
C ARG A 93 9.34 1.82 1.66
N ALA A 94 8.75 2.99 1.87
CA ALA A 94 9.53 4.22 1.98
C ALA A 94 10.06 4.38 3.41
N LEU A 95 9.17 4.40 4.41
CA LEU A 95 9.57 4.70 5.80
C LEU A 95 10.06 3.48 6.59
N GLY A 96 9.67 2.28 6.20
CA GLY A 96 10.20 1.02 6.74
C GLY A 96 11.54 0.60 6.12
N SER A 97 12.10 1.36 5.18
CA SER A 97 13.40 1.09 4.55
C SER A 97 14.55 1.87 5.21
N HIS A 98 15.70 1.23 5.36
CA HIS A 98 16.92 1.87 5.91
C HIS A 98 17.46 3.01 5.04
N LEU A 99 17.13 3.02 3.74
CA LEU A 99 17.55 4.07 2.82
C LEU A 99 16.94 5.43 3.18
N ARG A 100 15.79 5.45 3.86
CA ARG A 100 15.05 6.67 4.21
C ARG A 100 14.97 6.91 5.70
N GLU A 101 14.88 5.86 6.51
CA GLU A 101 14.87 5.94 7.97
C GLU A 101 16.02 5.12 8.54
N PRO A 102 17.14 5.74 8.95
CA PRO A 102 18.31 5.02 9.42
C PRO A 102 18.09 4.37 10.79
N ASP A 103 17.16 4.89 11.60
CA ASP A 103 16.85 4.36 12.93
C ASP A 103 15.98 3.09 12.84
N PRO A 104 16.49 1.91 13.28
CA PRO A 104 15.75 0.65 13.18
C PRO A 104 14.47 0.62 14.01
N ASP A 105 14.42 1.31 15.16
CA ASP A 105 13.23 1.33 16.00
C ASP A 105 12.14 2.20 15.36
N ARG A 106 12.52 3.31 14.72
CA ARG A 106 11.59 4.13 13.94
C ARG A 106 11.10 3.40 12.70
N ARG A 107 11.94 2.62 12.02
CA ARG A 107 11.49 1.73 10.92
C ARG A 107 10.44 0.74 11.40
N ARG A 108 10.68 0.06 12.53
CA ARG A 108 9.69 -0.84 13.12
C ARG A 108 8.38 -0.13 13.41
N ALA A 109 8.43 1.04 14.05
CA ALA A 109 7.24 1.84 14.34
C ALA A 109 6.45 2.22 13.08
N TRP A 110 7.13 2.49 11.95
CA TRP A 110 6.47 2.73 10.67
C TRP A 110 5.80 1.48 10.10
N ILE A 111 6.42 0.32 10.22
CA ILE A 111 5.82 -0.96 9.81
C ILE A 111 4.57 -1.23 10.64
N GLU A 112 4.63 -1.11 11.97
CA GLU A 112 3.47 -1.26 12.87
C GLU A 112 2.36 -0.24 12.53
N SER A 113 2.74 1.00 12.23
CA SER A 113 1.80 2.03 11.79
C SER A 113 1.14 1.68 10.45
N ALA A 114 1.86 1.05 9.53
CA ALA A 114 1.29 0.56 8.26
C ALA A 114 0.26 -0.53 8.49
N LEU A 115 0.55 -1.49 9.37
CA LEU A 115 -0.40 -2.56 9.74
C LEU A 115 -1.67 -1.97 10.37
N SER A 116 -1.53 -1.00 11.27
CA SER A 116 -2.66 -0.28 11.85
C SER A 116 -3.48 0.49 10.80
N THR A 117 -2.83 1.14 9.83
CA THR A 117 -3.51 1.78 8.69
C THR A 117 -4.25 0.75 7.84
N ALA A 118 -3.64 -0.40 7.56
CA ALA A 118 -4.26 -1.47 6.78
C ALA A 118 -5.51 -2.00 7.50
N GLU A 119 -5.46 -2.26 8.81
CA GLU A 119 -6.62 -2.69 9.60
C GLU A 119 -7.78 -1.69 9.55
N ARG A 120 -7.50 -0.38 9.68
CA ARG A 120 -8.53 0.66 9.48
C ARG A 120 -9.10 0.61 8.07
N GLY A 121 -8.23 0.42 7.07
CA GLY A 121 -8.63 0.32 5.67
C GLY A 121 -9.48 -0.91 5.37
N LEU A 122 -9.26 -2.06 6.03
CA LEU A 122 -10.09 -3.25 5.84
C LEU A 122 -11.55 -3.03 6.22
N VAL A 123 -11.81 -2.14 7.18
CA VAL A 123 -13.17 -1.79 7.62
C VAL A 123 -13.86 -0.86 6.62
N ALA A 124 -13.11 0.01 5.95
CA ALA A 124 -13.68 1.13 5.18
C ALA A 124 -13.57 0.99 3.65
N ALA A 125 -12.53 0.30 3.15
CA ALA A 125 -12.23 0.21 1.73
C ALA A 125 -13.31 -0.54 0.95
N ARG A 126 -13.57 -0.13 -0.30
CA ARG A 126 -14.52 -0.83 -1.19
C ARG A 126 -14.05 -2.23 -1.58
N ASP A 127 -12.73 -2.42 -1.60
CA ASP A 127 -12.08 -3.70 -1.92
C ASP A 127 -11.03 -4.00 -0.84
N PRO A 128 -11.46 -4.54 0.31
CA PRO A 128 -10.56 -4.84 1.41
C PRO A 128 -9.66 -6.05 1.11
N ALA A 129 -10.12 -6.97 0.25
CA ALA A 129 -9.35 -8.15 -0.16
C ALA A 129 -8.08 -7.73 -0.90
N ARG A 130 -8.19 -6.75 -1.81
CA ARG A 130 -7.03 -6.16 -2.48
C ARG A 130 -6.09 -5.44 -1.51
N LEU A 131 -6.61 -4.65 -0.57
CA LEU A 131 -5.76 -3.97 0.43
C LEU A 131 -4.96 -4.99 1.26
N ALA A 132 -5.58 -6.11 1.64
CA ALA A 132 -4.89 -7.19 2.35
C ALA A 132 -3.77 -7.80 1.50
N VAL A 133 -3.98 -8.03 0.20
CA VAL A 133 -2.92 -8.48 -0.73
C VAL A 133 -1.79 -7.45 -0.81
N ASP A 134 -2.10 -6.17 -1.03
CA ASP A 134 -1.10 -5.12 -1.15
C ASP A 134 -0.22 -5.02 0.12
N THR A 135 -0.85 -5.19 1.29
CA THR A 135 -0.18 -5.20 2.60
C THR A 135 0.74 -6.42 2.74
N ALA A 136 0.23 -7.62 2.41
CA ALA A 136 0.99 -8.87 2.46
C ALA A 136 2.22 -8.82 1.53
N VAL A 137 2.07 -8.33 0.30
CA VAL A 137 3.17 -8.16 -0.65
C VAL A 137 4.20 -7.16 -0.12
N GLY A 138 3.78 -6.07 0.51
CA GLY A 138 4.70 -5.11 1.13
C GLY A 138 5.56 -5.72 2.23
N LEU A 139 4.96 -6.54 3.10
CA LEU A 139 5.67 -7.27 4.16
C LEU A 139 6.62 -8.32 3.59
N TRP A 140 6.18 -9.07 2.58
CA TRP A 140 7.00 -10.05 1.89
C TRP A 140 8.25 -9.41 1.28
N ILE A 141 8.10 -8.27 0.59
CA ILE A 141 9.23 -7.52 0.04
C ILE A 141 10.21 -7.07 1.14
N LEU A 142 9.72 -6.65 2.32
CA LEU A 142 10.58 -6.30 3.45
C LEU A 142 11.32 -7.51 4.02
N ALA A 143 10.69 -8.69 4.02
CA ALA A 143 11.33 -9.93 4.42
C ALA A 143 12.47 -10.31 3.46
N GLU A 144 12.28 -10.06 2.17
CA GLU A 144 13.26 -10.36 1.11
C GLU A 144 14.33 -9.29 0.89
N ALA A 145 14.26 -8.17 1.61
CA ALA A 145 15.30 -7.15 1.54
C ALA A 145 16.64 -7.66 2.10
N ASP A 146 17.75 -7.19 1.51
CA ASP A 146 19.11 -7.49 2.00
C ASP A 146 19.31 -7.01 3.45
N ASP A 147 18.74 -5.85 3.79
CA ASP A 147 18.70 -5.30 5.15
C ASP A 147 17.30 -5.45 5.72
N VAL A 148 17.02 -6.64 6.23
CA VAL A 148 15.74 -6.98 6.86
C VAL A 148 15.53 -6.09 8.09
N PRO A 149 14.41 -5.35 8.21
CA PRO A 149 14.17 -4.50 9.36
C PRO A 149 14.07 -5.35 10.63
N THR A 150 14.49 -4.77 11.77
CA THR A 150 14.44 -5.48 13.05
C THR A 150 12.99 -5.72 13.46
N TRP A 151 12.51 -6.94 13.25
CA TRP A 151 11.13 -7.37 13.52
C TRP A 151 11.11 -8.55 14.50
N PRO A 152 10.06 -8.73 15.33
CA PRO A 152 9.90 -9.94 16.14
C PRO A 152 9.99 -11.20 15.26
N GLY A 153 10.94 -12.09 15.55
CA GLY A 153 11.21 -13.27 14.71
C GLY A 153 12.01 -13.00 13.44
N GLY A 154 12.52 -11.77 13.25
CA GLY A 154 13.33 -11.37 12.10
C GLY A 154 12.61 -11.57 10.77
N ARG A 155 13.35 -12.04 9.75
CA ARG A 155 12.80 -12.40 8.42
C ARG A 155 11.62 -13.37 8.53
N ALA A 156 11.77 -14.45 9.30
CA ALA A 156 10.72 -15.46 9.47
C ALA A 156 9.44 -14.85 10.08
N GLY A 157 9.58 -13.89 10.99
CA GLY A 157 8.45 -13.14 11.54
C GLY A 157 7.72 -12.28 10.52
N LEU A 158 8.45 -11.60 9.63
CA LEU A 158 7.85 -10.83 8.53
C LEU A 158 7.16 -11.74 7.51
N VAL A 159 7.75 -12.89 7.18
CA VAL A 159 7.12 -13.91 6.33
C VAL A 159 5.84 -14.43 6.96
N ALA A 160 5.84 -14.73 8.26
CA ALA A 160 4.66 -15.17 8.99
C ALA A 160 3.56 -14.09 8.99
N GLU A 161 3.92 -12.82 9.19
CA GLU A 161 2.99 -11.70 9.10
C GLU A 161 2.42 -11.55 7.68
N ALA A 162 3.27 -11.60 6.65
CA ALA A 162 2.84 -11.56 5.24
C ALA A 162 1.86 -12.70 4.92
N ARG A 163 2.16 -13.92 5.37
CA ARG A 163 1.28 -15.08 5.24
C ARG A 163 -0.09 -14.83 5.88
N ALA A 164 -0.12 -14.33 7.12
CA ALA A 164 -1.37 -14.03 7.81
C ALA A 164 -2.22 -13.00 7.05
N TRP A 165 -1.59 -12.00 6.42
CA TRP A 165 -2.29 -11.04 5.56
C TRP A 165 -2.79 -11.64 4.24
N PHE A 166 -2.03 -12.56 3.62
CA PHE A 166 -2.53 -13.31 2.46
C PHE A 166 -3.69 -14.23 2.83
N GLU A 167 -3.65 -14.92 3.97
CA GLU A 167 -4.76 -15.73 4.48
C GLU A 167 -6.01 -14.87 4.68
N ARG A 168 -5.85 -13.68 5.27
CA ARG A 168 -6.94 -12.71 5.40
C ARG A 168 -7.49 -12.25 4.04
N ALA A 169 -6.61 -11.98 3.08
CA ALA A 169 -7.03 -11.62 1.72
C ALA A 169 -7.84 -12.74 1.04
N ARG A 170 -7.44 -14.01 1.22
CA ARG A 170 -8.18 -15.19 0.75
C ARG A 170 -9.55 -15.27 1.40
N ASP A 171 -9.62 -15.08 2.73
CA ASP A 171 -10.88 -15.15 3.48
C ASP A 171 -11.84 -14.01 3.09
N LEU A 172 -11.30 -12.86 2.64
CA LEU A 172 -12.03 -11.76 2.03
C LEU A 172 -12.42 -12.00 0.54
N GLY A 173 -12.04 -13.14 -0.04
CA GLY A 173 -12.42 -13.55 -1.40
C GLY A 173 -11.43 -13.18 -2.49
N SER A 174 -10.17 -12.83 -2.17
CA SER A 174 -9.15 -12.55 -3.19
C SER A 174 -8.70 -13.83 -3.90
N PRO A 175 -8.87 -13.94 -5.23
CA PRO A 175 -8.36 -15.09 -5.98
C PRO A 175 -6.82 -15.11 -6.01
N ALA A 176 -6.17 -13.94 -6.03
CA ALA A 176 -4.73 -13.82 -6.08
C ALA A 176 -4.04 -14.33 -4.80
N ALA A 177 -4.74 -14.32 -3.67
CA ALA A 177 -4.16 -14.73 -2.38
C ALA A 177 -3.73 -16.21 -2.36
N ALA A 178 -4.45 -17.09 -3.06
CA ALA A 178 -4.10 -18.51 -3.13
C ALA A 178 -2.76 -18.73 -3.84
N ASP A 179 -2.51 -18.00 -4.93
CA ASP A 179 -1.26 -18.10 -5.68
C ASP A 179 -0.07 -17.62 -4.84
N PHE A 180 -0.24 -16.51 -4.11
CA PHE A 180 0.80 -16.00 -3.23
C PHE A 180 1.07 -16.91 -2.02
N LEU A 181 0.06 -17.49 -1.40
CA LEU A 181 0.27 -18.42 -0.29
C LEU A 181 1.08 -19.64 -0.72
N ARG A 182 0.83 -20.15 -1.93
CA ARG A 182 1.62 -21.24 -2.49
C ARG A 182 3.09 -20.86 -2.65
N LEU A 183 3.38 -19.65 -3.15
CA LEU A 183 4.76 -19.15 -3.29
C LEU A 183 5.46 -19.04 -1.94
N VAL A 184 4.79 -18.45 -0.95
CA VAL A 184 5.32 -18.31 0.42
C VAL A 184 5.61 -19.68 1.05
N ASP A 185 4.73 -20.66 0.83
CA ASP A 185 4.90 -22.03 1.34
C ASP A 185 6.06 -22.77 0.65
N GLU A 186 6.21 -22.63 -0.67
CA GLU A 186 7.31 -23.23 -1.42
C GLU A 186 8.68 -22.70 -0.95
N GLU A 187 8.76 -21.40 -0.69
CA GLU A 187 9.99 -20.76 -0.25
C GLU A 187 10.34 -21.09 1.20
N ALA A 188 9.33 -21.19 2.08
CA ALA A 188 9.53 -21.65 3.46
C ALA A 188 10.09 -23.08 3.51
N VAL A 189 9.65 -23.97 2.60
CA VAL A 189 10.19 -25.33 2.48
C VAL A 189 11.63 -25.33 1.96
N SER A 190 11.94 -24.51 0.95
CA SER A 190 13.29 -24.40 0.41
C SER A 190 14.29 -23.86 1.44
N GLY A 191 13.94 -22.78 2.13
CA GLY A 191 14.80 -22.19 3.16
C GLY A 191 15.04 -23.09 4.37
N ALA A 192 14.08 -23.97 4.70
CA ALA A 192 14.26 -24.99 5.74
C ALA A 192 15.22 -26.11 5.32
N ALA A 193 15.30 -26.44 4.02
CA ALA A 193 16.22 -27.44 3.49
C ALA A 193 17.67 -26.93 3.46
N ASP A 194 17.87 -25.65 3.12
CA ASP A 194 19.20 -25.02 3.05
C ASP A 194 19.82 -24.76 4.44
N GLY A 195 18.99 -24.70 5.50
CA GLY A 195 19.44 -24.58 6.89
C GLY A 195 20.01 -25.85 7.53
N VAL A 196 20.04 -26.97 6.78
CA VAL A 196 20.54 -28.29 7.23
C VAL A 196 21.80 -28.66 6.45
N GLU A 197 22.83 -27.81 6.44
CA GLU A 197 24.17 -28.29 6.09
C GLU A 197 24.82 -28.92 7.34
N PRO A 198 25.08 -30.24 7.34
CA PRO A 198 25.82 -30.86 8.43
C PRO A 198 27.25 -30.33 8.40
N HIS A 199 27.60 -29.51 9.41
CA HIS A 199 28.97 -29.09 9.62
C HIS A 199 29.84 -30.37 9.76
N PRO A 200 30.80 -30.64 8.84
CA PRO A 200 31.69 -31.76 9.02
C PRO A 200 32.54 -31.44 10.24
N GLY A 201 32.22 -32.10 11.36
CA GLY A 201 33.00 -31.98 12.58
C GLY A 201 34.47 -32.27 12.30
N PRO A 202 35.40 -31.60 13.00
CA PRO A 202 36.83 -31.81 12.76
C PRO A 202 37.14 -33.28 13.02
N GLY A 203 37.49 -34.01 11.96
CA GLY A 203 37.99 -35.38 12.06
C GLY A 203 39.20 -35.41 12.98
N GLY A 204 39.15 -36.30 13.96
CA GLY A 204 40.28 -36.63 14.85
C GLY A 204 41.32 -37.51 14.19
#